data_AF-A0A6N7G518-F1
#
_entry.id   AF-A0A6N7G518-F1
#
_cell.length_a   1.000
_cell.length_b   1.000
_cell.length_c   1.000
_cell.angle_alpha   90.00
_cell.angle_beta   90.00
_cell.angle_gamma   90.00
#
_symmetry.space_group_name_H-M   'P 1'
#
loop_
_entity.id
_entity.type
_entity.pdbx_description
1 polymer ?
#
loop_
_entity_poly.entity_id
_entity_poly.type
_entity_poly.pdbx_seq_one_letter_code
_entity_poly.pdbx_strand_id
1 'polypeptide(L)' 'THDRITPSATALRARKMLPGARQVQLPGCGHLPMYDDPELVAQTLLEASG' A
#
# COMPACT_ATOMS: atom_id res chain seq x y z
N THR A 1 6.15 -5.17 -4.52
CA THR A 1 4.83 -5.80 -4.34
C THR A 1 4.68 -6.88 -5.40
N HIS A 2 3.94 -7.95 -5.09
CA HIS A 2 3.60 -9.02 -6.04
C HIS A 2 2.22 -8.79 -6.70
N ASP A 3 1.67 -7.58 -6.56
CA ASP A 3 0.36 -7.21 -7.06
C ASP A 3 0.36 -7.04 -8.59
N ARG A 4 -0.48 -7.83 -9.27
CA ARG A 4 -0.64 -7.81 -10.73
C ARG A 4 -1.86 -7.00 -11.19
N ILE A 5 -2.79 -6.68 -10.28
CA ILE A 5 -4.00 -5.91 -10.55
C ILE A 5 -3.73 -4.41 -10.39
N THR A 6 -3.00 -4.06 -9.34
CA THR A 6 -2.50 -2.70 -9.09
C THR A 6 -0.98 -2.69 -8.98
N PRO A 7 -0.25 -2.77 -10.12
CA PRO A 7 1.21 -2.78 -10.13
C PRO A 7 1.80 -1.50 -9.54
N SER A 8 3.01 -1.58 -8.99
CA SER A 8 3.71 -0.44 -8.37
C SER A 8 3.81 0.81 -9.26
N ALA A 9 3.82 0.66 -10.59
CA ALA A 9 3.83 1.79 -11.52
C ALA A 9 2.56 2.66 -11.44
N THR A 10 1.41 2.12 -11.04
CA THR A 10 0.17 2.91 -10.88
C THR A 10 0.24 3.84 -9.68
N ALA A 11 1.14 3.58 -8.72
CA ALA A 11 1.39 4.44 -7.57
C ALA A 11 1.75 5.87 -8.01
N LEU A 12 2.48 6.03 -9.13
CA LEU A 12 2.81 7.35 -9.67
C LEU A 12 1.56 8.16 -10.05
N ARG A 13 0.53 7.52 -10.62
CA ARG A 13 -0.75 8.18 -10.91
C ARG A 13 -1.47 8.55 -9.63
N ALA A 14 -1.50 7.64 -8.65
CA ALA A 14 -2.07 7.92 -7.34
C ALA A 14 -1.38 9.11 -6.65
N ARG A 15 -0.05 9.28 -6.81
CA ARG A 15 0.68 10.43 -6.22
C ARG A 15 0.24 11.75 -6.82
N LYS A 16 -0.08 11.76 -8.12
CA LYS A 16 -0.58 12.94 -8.81
C LYS A 16 -2.03 13.26 -8.43
N MET A 17 -2.85 12.24 -8.22
CA MET A 17 -4.27 12.41 -7.86
C MET A 17 -4.47 12.77 -6.39
N LEU A 18 -3.61 12.28 -5.50
CA LEU A 18 -3.68 12.48 -4.06
C LEU A 18 -2.34 13.06 -3.54
N PRO A 19 -2.01 14.32 -3.86
CA PRO A 19 -0.71 14.89 -3.54
C PRO A 19 -0.44 15.04 -2.03
N GLY A 20 -1.49 15.10 -1.22
CA GLY A 20 -1.39 15.15 0.25
C GLY A 20 -1.33 13.77 0.92
N ALA A 21 -1.49 12.68 0.16
CA ALA A 21 -1.47 11.34 0.73
C ALA A 21 -0.03 10.80 0.84
N ARG A 22 0.28 10.17 1.98
CA ARG A 22 1.50 9.38 2.14
C ARG A 22 1.31 8.02 1.48
N GLN A 23 2.18 7.70 0.54
CA GLN A 23 2.19 6.38 -0.09
C GLN A 23 3.22 5.48 0.59
N VAL A 24 2.78 4.29 0.98
CA VAL A 24 3.59 3.28 1.64
C VAL A 24 3.62 2.04 0.76
N GLN A 25 4.80 1.45 0.58
CA GLN A 25 4.95 0.18 -0.11
C GLN A 25 4.90 -0.95 0.91
N LEU A 26 4.06 -1.95 0.65
CA LEU A 26 3.97 -3.17 1.46
C LEU A 26 4.79 -4.28 0.79
N PRO A 27 6.06 -4.49 1.16
CA PRO A 27 6.88 -5.54 0.58
C PRO A 27 6.28 -6.92 0.85
N GLY A 28 6.50 -7.88 -0.05
CA GLY A 28 5.92 -9.23 0.08
C GLY A 28 4.46 -9.34 -0.35
N CYS A 29 3.62 -8.35 -0.04
CA CYS A 29 2.19 -8.37 -0.38
C CYS A 29 1.91 -8.31 -1.90
N GLY A 30 0.90 -9.07 -2.30
CA GLY A 30 0.23 -9.04 -3.58
C GLY A 30 -0.99 -8.13 -3.56
N HIS A 31 -2.04 -8.54 -4.28
CA HIS A 31 -3.27 -7.75 -4.42
C HIS A 31 -4.14 -7.74 -3.16
N LEU A 32 -4.02 -8.76 -2.31
CA LEU A 32 -4.81 -8.92 -1.10
C LEU A 32 -3.91 -8.72 0.14
N PRO A 33 -3.38 -7.51 0.39
CA PRO A 33 -2.41 -7.29 1.45
C PRO A 33 -2.95 -7.65 2.84
N MET A 34 -4.27 -7.49 3.07
CA MET A 34 -4.93 -7.89 4.30
C MET A 34 -4.88 -9.40 4.57
N TYR A 35 -4.73 -10.22 3.52
CA TYR A 35 -4.58 -11.66 3.61
C TYR A 35 -3.11 -12.08 3.64
N ASP A 36 -2.28 -11.44 2.81
CA ASP A 36 -0.87 -11.78 2.66
C ASP A 36 -0.04 -11.48 3.91
N ASP A 37 -0.26 -10.32 4.55
CA ASP A 37 0.43 -9.92 5.78
C ASP A 37 -0.47 -8.99 6.63
N PRO A 38 -1.39 -9.56 7.43
CA PRO A 38 -2.32 -8.78 8.24
C PRO A 38 -1.62 -7.94 9.32
N GLU A 39 -0.48 -8.41 9.84
CA GLU A 39 0.27 -7.71 10.89
C GLU A 39 0.93 -6.44 10.35
N LEU A 40 1.60 -6.53 9.20
CA LEU A 40 2.19 -5.38 8.53
C LEU A 40 1.13 -4.33 8.19
N VAL A 41 -0.04 -4.76 7.71
CA VAL A 41 -1.12 -3.81 7.38
C VAL A 41 -1.66 -3.14 8.64
N ALA A 42 -1.92 -3.91 9.70
CA ALA A 42 -2.39 -3.35 10.97
C ALA A 42 -1.41 -2.32 11.53
N GLN A 43 -0.10 -2.61 11.53
CA GLN A 43 0.94 -1.68 11.96
C GLN A 43 0.95 -0.41 11.10
N THR A 44 0.89 -0.54 9.78
CA THR A 44 0.87 0.60 8.85
C THR A 44 -0.33 1.52 9.10
N LEU A 45 -1.51 0.94 9.35
CA LEU A 45 -2.74 1.70 9.64
C LEU A 45 -2.67 2.42 10.99
N LEU A 46 -2.15 1.75 12.03
CA LEU A 46 -1.97 2.36 13.34
C LEU A 46 -0.95 3.52 13.29
N GLU A 47 0.15 3.36 12.57
CA GLU A 47 1.14 4.42 12.33
C GLU A 47 0.52 5.62 11.58
N ALA A 48 -0.43 5.38 10.67
CA ALA A 48 -1.08 6.44 9.91
C ALA A 48 -2.21 7.16 10.68
N SER A 49 -2.69 6.58 11.79
CA SER A 49 -3.81 7.11 12.57
C SER A 49 -3.37 7.96 13.77
N GLY A 50 -2.07 7.98 14.09
CA GLY A 50 -1.46 8.86 15.10
C GLY A 50 -0.97 10.17 14.49
#